data_AF-A0AAW6T355-F1
#
_entry.id   AF-A0AAW6T355-F1
#
_cell.length_a   1.000
_cell.length_b   1.000
_cell.length_c   1.000
_cell.angle_alpha   90.00
_cell.angle_beta   90.00
_cell.angle_gamma   90.00
#
_symmetry.space_group_name_H-M   'P 1'
#
loop_
_entity.id
_entity.type
_entity.pdbx_description
1 polymer ?
#
loop_
_entity_poly.entity_id
_entity_poly.type
_entity_poly.pdbx_seq_one_letter_code
_entity_poly.pdbx_strand_id
1 'polypeptide(L)'
;MSPDSSETREAGAARTDLDAWVTEFERLERSLDDEHGLFSGWEPPASLVPIPESLRARAERLLARQEQRLSELQTRAEDVKKHLRALNTVPPAKEHAAVFLDVTG
;
A
#
# COMPACT_ATOMS: atom_id res chain seq x y z
N MET A 1 -22.98 49.32 0.20
CA MET A 1 -23.05 47.92 0.64
C MET A 1 -21.83 47.21 0.09
N SER A 2 -20.74 47.20 0.83
CA SER A 2 -19.54 46.44 0.47
C SER A 2 -19.75 45.00 0.95
N PRO A 3 -19.44 43.98 0.13
CA PRO A 3 -19.52 42.60 0.57
C PRO A 3 -18.49 42.39 1.69
N ASP A 4 -18.93 41.62 2.68
CA ASP A 4 -18.23 41.34 3.93
C ASP A 4 -16.92 40.60 3.64
N SER A 5 -15.78 41.23 3.95
CA SER A 5 -14.43 40.66 3.74
C SER A 5 -14.15 39.45 4.64
N SER A 6 -15.06 39.17 5.58
CA SER A 6 -15.03 37.99 6.46
C SER A 6 -15.46 36.73 5.72
N GLU A 7 -16.50 36.83 4.89
CA GLU A 7 -17.13 35.70 4.19
C GLU A 7 -16.22 35.11 3.09
N THR A 8 -15.38 35.95 2.48
CA THR A 8 -14.38 35.51 1.49
C THR A 8 -13.20 34.77 2.12
N ARG A 9 -12.89 35.01 3.40
CA ARG A 9 -11.76 34.35 4.09
C ARG A 9 -12.10 32.93 4.53
N GLU A 10 -13.31 32.72 5.05
CA GLU A 10 -13.79 31.39 5.46
C GLU A 10 -13.97 30.45 4.27
N ALA A 11 -14.51 30.95 3.15
CA ALA A 11 -14.61 30.17 1.91
C ALA A 11 -13.24 29.75 1.34
N GLY A 12 -12.20 30.58 1.55
CA GLY A 12 -10.82 30.26 1.17
C GLY A 12 -10.23 29.14 2.02
N ALA A 13 -10.41 29.18 3.34
CA ALA A 13 -9.91 28.15 4.25
C ALA A 13 -10.56 26.77 3.98
N ALA A 14 -11.89 26.72 3.83
CA ALA A 14 -12.60 25.49 3.52
C ALA A 14 -12.18 24.87 2.17
N ARG A 15 -11.81 25.71 1.19
CA ARG A 15 -11.24 25.25 -0.09
C ARG A 15 -9.89 24.59 0.12
N THR A 16 -9.00 25.22 0.89
CA THR A 16 -7.67 24.69 1.19
C THR A 16 -7.75 23.36 1.94
N ASP A 17 -8.69 23.21 2.87
CA ASP A 17 -8.91 21.95 3.59
C ASP A 17 -9.40 20.82 2.66
N LEU A 18 -10.30 21.15 1.73
CA LEU A 18 -10.76 20.19 0.72
C LEU A 18 -9.60 19.76 -0.20
N ASP A 19 -8.79 20.72 -0.66
CA ASP A 19 -7.65 20.46 -1.55
C ASP A 19 -6.57 19.62 -0.83
N ALA A 20 -6.37 19.85 0.47
CA ALA A 20 -5.51 19.01 1.30
C ALA A 20 -6.02 17.56 1.33
N TRP A 21 -7.32 17.34 1.59
CA TRP A 21 -7.90 16.00 1.56
C TRP A 21 -7.79 15.31 0.20
N VAL A 22 -8.01 16.05 -0.90
CA VAL A 22 -7.87 15.51 -2.25
C VAL A 22 -6.43 15.05 -2.51
N THR A 23 -5.45 15.88 -2.15
CA THR A 23 -4.02 15.58 -2.30
C THR A 23 -3.63 14.30 -1.52
N GLU A 24 -4.15 14.17 -0.31
CA GLU A 24 -3.90 13.02 0.55
C GLU A 24 -4.52 11.73 0.00
N PHE A 25 -5.76 11.80 -0.51
CA PHE A 25 -6.40 10.65 -1.16
C PHE A 25 -5.68 10.23 -2.43
N GLU A 26 -5.21 11.17 -3.25
CA GLU A 26 -4.40 10.85 -4.43
C GLU A 26 -3.08 10.18 -4.07
N ARG A 27 -2.41 10.64 -3.01
CA ARG A 27 -1.20 9.97 -2.51
C ARG A 27 -1.50 8.54 -2.08
N LEU A 28 -2.58 8.33 -1.33
CA LEU A 28 -2.98 6.99 -0.87
C LEU A 28 -3.37 6.06 -2.02
N GLU A 29 -4.15 6.56 -2.99
CA GLU A 29 -4.53 5.81 -4.18
C GLU A 29 -3.29 5.41 -4.99
N ARG A 30 -2.35 6.34 -5.23
CA ARG A 30 -1.08 6.05 -5.91
C ARG A 30 -0.26 5.00 -5.17
N SER A 31 -0.28 5.04 -3.83
CA SER A 31 0.46 4.05 -3.03
C SER A 31 -0.15 2.64 -3.11
N LEU A 32 -1.45 2.51 -3.38
CA LEU A 32 -2.09 1.21 -3.59
C LEU A 32 -1.80 0.62 -4.97
N ASP A 33 -1.59 1.49 -5.95
CA ASP A 33 -1.25 1.08 -7.32
C ASP A 33 0.24 0.73 -7.46
N ASP A 34 1.08 1.09 -6.49
CA ASP A 34 2.49 0.68 -6.44
C ASP A 34 2.62 -0.81 -6.04
N GLU A 35 2.93 -1.64 -7.03
CA GLU A 35 3.13 -3.08 -6.83
C GLU A 35 4.40 -3.44 -6.04
N HIS A 36 5.40 -2.56 -6.06
CA HIS A 36 6.71 -2.82 -5.47
C HIS A 36 6.82 -2.33 -4.02
N GLY A 37 5.82 -1.58 -3.54
CA GLY A 37 5.59 -1.36 -2.13
C GLY A 37 6.81 -0.80 -1.41
N LEU A 38 7.49 0.19 -1.99
CA LEU A 38 8.44 1.01 -1.25
C LEU A 38 7.65 2.00 -0.38
N PHE A 39 6.88 1.43 0.55
CA PHE A 39 6.03 2.18 1.46
C PHE A 39 6.91 2.71 2.59
N SER A 40 7.35 3.95 2.45
CA SER A 40 8.04 4.70 3.50
C SER A 40 7.04 5.08 4.59
N GLY A 41 6.58 4.12 5.40
CA GLY A 41 5.78 4.31 6.62
C GLY A 41 4.59 5.29 6.51
N TRP A 42 3.35 4.82 6.58
CA TRP A 42 2.22 5.74 6.68
C TRP A 42 2.22 6.46 8.03
N GLU A 43 2.35 7.78 7.99
CA GLU A 43 2.05 8.64 9.13
C GLU A 43 0.69 9.31 8.90
N PRO A 44 -0.23 9.27 9.88
CA PRO A 44 -1.47 10.01 9.79
C PRO A 44 -1.16 11.51 9.74
N PRO A 45 -1.71 12.25 8.77
CA PRO A 45 -1.47 13.68 8.65
C PRO A 45 -2.08 14.41 9.86
N ALA A 46 -1.22 15.01 10.69
CA ALA A 46 -1.59 15.57 12.00
C ALA A 46 -2.54 16.78 11.93
N SER A 47 -2.73 17.37 10.76
CA SER A 47 -3.43 18.64 10.56
C SER A 47 -4.73 18.53 9.75
N LEU A 48 -5.20 17.33 9.42
CA LEU A 48 -6.45 17.21 8.65
C LEU A 48 -7.67 17.38 9.56
N VAL A 49 -8.52 18.32 9.19
CA VAL A 49 -9.89 18.44 9.69
C VAL A 49 -10.71 17.20 9.33
N PRO A 50 -11.85 16.91 9.98
CA PRO A 50 -12.70 15.78 9.61
C PRO A 50 -13.00 15.73 8.11
N ILE A 51 -13.11 14.51 7.56
CA ILE A 51 -13.33 14.30 6.12
C ILE A 51 -14.61 15.05 5.69
N PRO A 52 -14.53 15.95 4.69
CA PRO A 52 -15.69 16.61 4.13
C PRO A 52 -16.72 15.59 3.59
N GLU A 53 -18.01 15.86 3.78
CA GLU A 53 -19.09 14.95 3.36
C GLU A 53 -19.02 14.62 1.85
N SER A 54 -18.60 15.59 1.03
CA SER A 54 -18.39 15.41 -0.41
C SER A 54 -17.35 14.33 -0.76
N LEU A 55 -16.43 14.03 0.16
CA LEU A 55 -15.37 13.04 -0.01
C LEU A 55 -15.66 11.70 0.65
N ARG A 56 -16.77 11.56 1.41
CA ARG A 56 -17.15 10.32 2.11
C ARG A 56 -17.15 9.11 1.19
N ALA A 57 -17.86 9.19 0.07
CA ALA A 57 -17.96 8.08 -0.88
C ALA A 57 -16.59 7.70 -1.48
N ARG A 58 -15.67 8.66 -1.63
CA ARG A 58 -14.30 8.37 -2.09
C ARG A 58 -13.49 7.69 -1.00
N ALA A 59 -13.61 8.14 0.25
CA ALA A 59 -12.95 7.52 1.40
C ALA A 59 -13.36 6.06 1.58
N GLU A 60 -14.67 5.76 1.46
CA GLU A 60 -15.19 4.39 1.56
C GLU A 60 -14.65 3.48 0.46
N ARG A 61 -14.60 3.95 -0.79
CA ARG A 61 -13.99 3.19 -1.90
C ARG A 61 -12.49 2.95 -1.68
N LEU A 62 -11.78 3.96 -1.18
CA LEU A 62 -10.36 3.84 -0.88
C LEU A 62 -10.13 2.80 0.23
N LEU A 63 -10.92 2.84 1.31
CA LEU A 63 -10.83 1.86 2.39
C LEU A 63 -11.07 0.43 1.88
N ALA A 64 -12.12 0.21 1.08
CA ALA A 64 -12.38 -1.11 0.50
C ALA A 64 -11.21 -1.64 -0.35
N ARG A 65 -10.57 -0.75 -1.13
CA ARG A 65 -9.36 -1.10 -1.91
C ARG A 65 -8.17 -1.44 -1.00
N GLN A 66 -7.98 -0.70 0.10
CA GLN A 66 -6.93 -0.98 1.09
C GLN A 66 -7.12 -2.35 1.73
N GLU A 67 -8.35 -2.69 2.14
CA GLU A 67 -8.69 -3.98 2.73
C GLU A 67 -8.46 -5.13 1.75
N GLN A 68 -8.88 -4.97 0.49
CA GLN A 68 -8.62 -5.95 -0.56
C GLN A 68 -7.11 -6.18 -0.73
N ARG A 69 -6.33 -5.09 -0.83
CA ARG A 69 -4.88 -5.19 -1.02
C ARG A 69 -4.19 -5.86 0.17
N LEU A 70 -4.63 -5.56 1.39
CA LEU A 70 -4.14 -6.22 2.60
C LEU A 70 -4.39 -7.74 2.56
N SER A 71 -5.59 -8.16 2.15
CA SER A 71 -5.94 -9.58 2.01
C SER A 71 -5.07 -10.29 0.96
N GLU A 72 -4.81 -9.64 -0.18
CA GLU A 72 -3.91 -10.18 -1.21
C GLU A 72 -2.48 -10.34 -0.70
N LEU A 73 -1.96 -9.34 0.01
CA LEU A 73 -0.62 -9.37 0.59
C LEU A 73 -0.47 -10.47 1.65
N GLN A 74 -1.48 -10.65 2.50
CA GLN A 74 -1.51 -11.72 3.50
C GLN A 74 -1.45 -13.10 2.83
N THR A 75 -2.26 -13.31 1.79
CA THR A 75 -2.27 -14.56 1.02
C THR A 75 -0.90 -14.84 0.40
N ARG A 76 -0.31 -13.85 -0.26
CA ARG A 76 1.04 -13.97 -0.85
C ARG A 76 2.10 -14.28 0.22
N ALA A 77 2.03 -13.64 1.38
CA ALA A 77 2.96 -13.88 2.48
C ALA A 77 2.85 -15.32 3.02
N GLU A 78 1.64 -15.88 3.10
CA GLU A 78 1.44 -17.28 3.48
C GLU A 78 2.03 -18.25 2.46
N ASP A 79 1.85 -18.00 1.17
CA ASP A 79 2.39 -18.86 0.11
C ASP A 79 3.92 -18.80 0.08
N VAL A 80 4.52 -17.63 0.25
CA VAL A 80 5.98 -17.49 0.41
C VAL A 80 6.47 -18.28 1.62
N LYS A 81 5.77 -18.22 2.77
CA LYS A 81 6.11 -19.03 3.96
C LYS A 81 6.05 -20.53 3.66
N LYS A 82 5.04 -21.00 2.91
CA LYS A 82 4.93 -22.42 2.51
C LYS A 82 6.11 -22.82 1.61
N HIS A 83 6.46 -22.00 0.62
CA HIS A 83 7.59 -22.27 -0.27
C HIS A 83 8.92 -22.32 0.50
N LEU A 84 9.15 -21.37 1.43
CA LEU A 84 10.34 -21.38 2.27
C LEU A 84 10.42 -22.63 3.16
N ARG A 85 9.29 -23.08 3.73
CA ARG A 85 9.23 -24.33 4.48
C ARG A 85 9.59 -25.53 3.59
N ALA A 86 9.06 -25.60 2.37
CA ALA A 86 9.37 -26.69 1.43
C ALA A 86 10.87 -26.71 1.08
N LEU A 87 11.47 -25.55 0.79
CA LEU A 87 12.91 -25.46 0.52
C LEU A 87 13.76 -25.91 1.72
N ASN A 88 13.36 -25.53 2.94
CA ASN A 88 14.06 -25.95 4.15
C ASN A 88 13.93 -27.44 4.46
N THR A 89 12.94 -28.14 3.89
CA THR A 89 12.82 -29.61 4.03
C THR A 89 13.71 -30.40 3.08
N VAL A 90 14.26 -29.76 2.05
CA VAL A 90 15.18 -30.42 1.10
C VAL A 90 16.54 -30.58 1.79
N PRO A 91 17.02 -31.81 2.02
CA PRO A 91 18.36 -32.01 2.55
C PRO A 91 19.38 -31.39 1.59
N PRO A 92 20.45 -30.73 2.11
CA PRO A 92 21.53 -30.27 1.24
C PRO A 92 22.05 -31.48 0.45
N ALA A 93 22.23 -31.30 -0.86
CA ALA A 93 22.79 -32.34 -1.71
C ALA A 93 24.11 -32.80 -1.08
N LYS A 94 24.18 -34.06 -0.65
CA LYS A 94 25.45 -34.66 -0.28
C LYS A 94 26.34 -34.57 -1.52
N GLU A 95 27.51 -33.97 -1.38
CA GLU A 95 28.56 -34.02 -2.38
C GLU A 95 29.00 -35.48 -2.55
N HIS A 96 28.23 -36.26 -3.31
CA HIS A 96 28.70 -37.51 -3.85
C HIS A 96 29.60 -37.13 -5.02
N ALA A 97 30.91 -37.27 -4.82
CA ALA A 97 31.91 -37.08 -5.84
C ALA A 97 31.44 -37.77 -7.13
N ALA A 98 31.34 -37.01 -8.22
CA ALA A 98 30.95 -37.54 -9.51
C ALA A 98 31.94 -38.64 -9.92
N VAL A 99 31.51 -39.90 -9.88
CA VAL A 99 32.30 -41.03 -10.35
C VAL A 99 32.07 -41.15 -11.84
N PHE A 100 33.06 -40.75 -12.64
CA PHE A 100 33.11 -41.10 -14.06
C PHE A 100 33.40 -42.59 -14.17
N LEU A 101 32.39 -43.38 -14.55
CA LEU A 101 32.56 -44.77 -14.90
C LEU A 101 33.11 -44.82 -16.33
N ASP A 102 34.43 -44.90 -16.48
CA ASP A 102 35.05 -45.15 -17.77
C ASP A 102 34.87 -46.63 -18.11
N VAL A 103 33.91 -46.91 -19.00
CA VAL A 103 33.67 -48.24 -19.55
C VAL A 103 34.65 -48.46 -20.69
N THR A 104 35.85 -48.93 -20.33
CA THR A 104 36.78 -49.57 -21.27
C THR A 104 36.70 -51.08 -21.09
N GLY A 105 36.07 -51.74 -22.07
CA GLY A 105 35.98 -53.19 -22.21
C GLY A 105 35.93 -53.55 -23.69
#